data_AF-A0A7G7L7T4-F1
#
_entry.id   AF-A0A7G7L7T4-F1
#
_cell.length_a   1.000
_cell.length_b   1.000
_cell.length_c   1.000
_cell.angle_alpha   90.00
_cell.angle_beta   90.00
_cell.angle_gamma   90.00
#
_symmetry.space_group_name_H-M   'P 1'
#
loop_
_entity.id
_entity.type
_entity.pdbx_description
1 polymer ?
#
loop_
_entity_poly.entity_id
_entity_poly.type
_entity_poly.pdbx_seq_one_letter_code
_entity_poly.pdbx_strand_id
1 'polypeptide(L)'
;MSPLPPYAAVVLAGGRAARLGGRAKPQLEVGGRTMLGLVLDAVADAATRVVVGPPQPTPDGVRVVREEPPGGGPVPALRAGLAAVDTDVVAVLAADLPFVTAAVLQELRGRLTGDGVLVVDATGRDQHLLGVWRTPALRAAVADVRGPTSMRAVLADLAVRRHRPAVAPGRPAPWTDCDTPADLERARQAAGLPRPPAG
;
A
#
# COMPACT_ATOMS: atom_id res chain seq x y z
N MET A 1 -2.63 -21.04 -16.96
CA MET A 1 -2.44 -19.58 -16.81
C MET A 1 -0.96 -19.31 -16.79
N SER A 2 -0.44 -18.43 -17.64
CA SER A 2 0.99 -18.05 -17.57
C SER A 2 1.29 -17.41 -16.22
N PRO A 3 2.45 -17.69 -15.63
CA PRO A 3 2.83 -17.06 -14.36
C PRO A 3 2.87 -15.54 -14.53
N LEU A 4 2.38 -14.81 -13.52
CA LEU A 4 2.44 -13.35 -13.53
C LEU A 4 3.90 -12.89 -13.43
N PRO A 5 4.27 -11.77 -14.08
CA PRO A 5 5.63 -11.27 -14.04
C PRO A 5 6.05 -10.94 -12.59
N PRO A 6 7.35 -11.06 -12.25
CA PRO A 6 7.89 -10.58 -10.99
C PRO A 6 7.54 -9.12 -10.72
N TYR A 7 7.45 -8.75 -9.45
CA TYR A 7 7.11 -7.40 -9.03
C TYR A 7 7.84 -7.03 -7.75
N ALA A 8 7.92 -5.73 -7.48
CA ALA A 8 8.38 -5.17 -6.21
C ALA A 8 7.21 -4.55 -5.45
N ALA A 9 7.41 -4.28 -4.16
CA ALA A 9 6.46 -3.56 -3.33
C ALA A 9 7.11 -2.32 -2.71
N VAL A 10 6.41 -1.19 -2.80
CA VAL A 10 6.73 0.07 -2.13
C VAL A 10 5.60 0.38 -1.15
N VAL A 11 5.93 0.34 0.14
CA VAL A 11 5.00 0.61 1.24
C VAL A 11 5.31 1.99 1.83
N LEU A 12 4.39 2.94 1.69
CA LEU A 12 4.53 4.29 2.23
C LEU A 12 4.11 4.29 3.70
N ALA A 13 5.09 4.45 4.58
CA ALA A 13 4.95 4.42 6.04
C ALA A 13 5.30 5.78 6.70
N GLY A 14 5.31 6.85 5.91
CA GLY A 14 5.60 8.23 6.35
C GLY A 14 4.38 9.15 6.25
N GLY A 15 4.36 10.24 7.04
CA GLY A 15 3.32 11.26 6.99
C GLY A 15 3.24 12.12 8.27
N ARG A 16 2.57 13.27 8.19
CA ARG A 16 2.39 14.18 9.36
C ARG A 16 1.54 13.56 10.47
N ALA A 17 0.64 12.64 10.13
CA ALA A 17 -0.17 11.86 11.07
C ALA A 17 0.47 10.53 11.48
N ALA A 18 1.80 10.36 11.26
CA ALA A 18 2.48 9.09 11.54
C ALA A 18 2.59 8.73 13.03
N ARG A 19 2.05 9.56 13.94
CA ARG A 19 2.00 9.25 15.37
C ARG A 19 0.56 9.23 15.87
N LEU A 20 0.17 8.11 16.44
CA LEU A 20 -1.14 7.90 17.07
C LEU A 20 -0.90 7.33 18.47
N GLY A 21 -1.34 8.05 19.51
CA GLY A 21 -1.07 7.66 20.90
C GLY A 21 0.42 7.61 21.27
N GLY A 22 1.25 8.50 20.68
CA GLY A 22 2.70 8.58 20.95
C GLY A 22 3.56 7.52 20.22
N ARG A 23 2.94 6.52 19.58
CA ARG A 23 3.63 5.49 18.78
C ARG A 23 3.54 5.78 17.30
N ALA A 24 4.52 5.28 16.54
CA ALA A 24 4.43 5.29 15.09
C ALA A 24 3.20 4.48 14.64
N LYS A 25 2.28 5.12 13.93
CA LYS A 25 1.00 4.53 13.50
C LYS A 25 1.18 3.18 12.79
N PRO A 26 2.11 3.01 11.82
CA PRO A 26 2.33 1.71 11.17
C PRO A 26 2.76 0.58 12.11
N GLN A 27 3.31 0.92 13.29
CA GLN A 27 3.79 -0.01 14.31
C GLN A 27 2.70 -0.34 15.35
N LEU A 28 1.48 0.19 15.20
CA LEU A 28 0.35 -0.21 16.03
C LEU A 28 -0.20 -1.56 15.58
N GLU A 29 -0.70 -2.32 16.54
CA GLU A 29 -1.10 -3.70 16.30
C GLU A 29 -2.60 -3.87 16.05
N VAL A 30 -2.90 -4.73 15.09
CA VAL A 30 -4.21 -5.27 14.76
C VAL A 30 -4.08 -6.79 14.71
N GLY A 31 -4.88 -7.52 15.51
CA GLY A 31 -4.78 -8.99 15.57
C GLY A 31 -3.41 -9.52 16.06
N GLY A 32 -2.76 -8.81 16.99
CA GLY A 32 -1.45 -9.19 17.55
C GLY A 32 -0.26 -8.94 16.63
N ARG A 33 -0.44 -8.20 15.54
CA ARG A 33 0.59 -7.90 14.55
C ARG A 33 0.58 -6.44 14.15
N THR A 34 1.75 -5.86 13.87
CA THR A 34 1.83 -4.48 13.40
C THR A 34 1.14 -4.32 12.04
N MET A 35 0.49 -3.19 11.80
CA MET A 35 -0.14 -2.90 10.50
C MET A 35 0.88 -2.97 9.36
N LEU A 36 2.08 -2.42 9.56
CA LEU A 36 3.17 -2.53 8.59
C LEU A 36 3.54 -3.99 8.32
N GLY A 37 3.61 -4.82 9.37
CA GLY A 37 3.87 -6.25 9.23
C GLY A 37 2.79 -6.95 8.41
N LEU A 38 1.51 -6.65 8.67
CA LEU A 38 0.38 -7.21 7.92
C LEU A 38 0.44 -6.85 6.43
N VAL A 39 0.75 -5.58 6.12
CA VAL A 39 0.94 -5.12 4.74
C VAL A 39 2.12 -5.81 4.07
N LEU A 40 3.26 -5.97 4.77
CA LEU A 40 4.46 -6.63 4.23
C LEU A 40 4.25 -8.13 3.98
N ASP A 41 3.41 -8.79 4.77
CA ASP A 41 3.03 -10.18 4.52
C ASP A 41 2.16 -10.34 3.27
N ALA A 42 1.28 -9.37 3.00
CA ALA A 42 0.46 -9.37 1.79
C ALA A 42 1.30 -9.27 0.49
N VAL A 43 2.56 -8.82 0.60
CA VAL A 43 3.53 -8.73 -0.50
C VAL A 43 4.78 -9.57 -0.23
N ALA A 44 4.67 -10.65 0.54
CA ALA A 44 5.80 -11.53 0.87
C ALA A 44 6.43 -12.20 -0.37
N ASP A 45 5.68 -12.34 -1.47
CA ASP A 45 6.16 -12.87 -2.75
C ASP A 45 6.81 -11.81 -3.66
N ALA A 46 6.89 -10.54 -3.23
CA ALA A 46 7.56 -9.50 -3.99
C ALA A 46 9.08 -9.74 -4.01
N ALA A 47 9.70 -9.58 -5.18
CA ALA A 47 11.14 -9.75 -5.37
C ALA A 47 11.95 -8.75 -4.55
N THR A 48 11.43 -7.52 -4.42
CA THR A 48 11.98 -6.46 -3.57
C THR A 48 10.87 -5.84 -2.75
N ARG A 49 11.09 -5.64 -1.45
CA ARG A 49 10.16 -4.95 -0.53
C ARG A 49 10.83 -3.71 0.03
N VAL A 50 10.23 -2.55 -0.20
CA VAL A 50 10.73 -1.24 0.23
C VAL A 50 9.69 -0.58 1.12
N VAL A 51 10.11 -0.11 2.28
CA VAL A 51 9.32 0.76 3.15
C VAL A 51 9.89 2.16 3.06
N VAL A 52 9.03 3.14 2.78
CA VAL A 52 9.42 4.56 2.72
C VAL A 52 8.91 5.29 3.96
N GLY A 53 9.82 5.82 4.76
CA GLY A 53 9.50 6.56 5.98
C GLY A 53 10.69 6.72 6.92
N PRO A 54 10.48 7.19 8.16
CA PRO A 54 11.53 7.22 9.17
C PRO A 54 12.01 5.79 9.51
N PRO A 55 13.25 5.64 10.01
CA PRO A 55 13.75 4.35 10.51
C PRO A 55 12.77 3.73 11.51
N GLN A 56 12.42 2.46 11.29
CA GLN A 56 11.45 1.73 12.10
C GLN A 56 11.66 0.21 11.96
N PRO A 57 11.16 -0.60 12.91
CA PRO A 57 11.23 -2.06 12.81
C PRO A 57 10.53 -2.60 11.56
N THR A 58 11.21 -3.53 10.88
CA THR A 58 10.72 -4.26 9.71
C THR A 58 11.32 -5.67 9.71
N PRO A 59 10.67 -6.67 9.08
CA PRO A 59 11.25 -7.99 8.87
C PRO A 59 12.55 -7.95 8.05
N ASP A 60 13.34 -9.03 8.13
CA ASP A 60 14.55 -9.18 7.34
C ASP A 60 14.28 -9.12 5.83
N GLY A 61 15.27 -8.58 5.10
CA GLY A 61 15.19 -8.40 3.64
C GLY A 61 14.28 -7.25 3.18
N VAL A 62 13.72 -6.46 4.10
CA VAL A 62 12.96 -5.24 3.76
C VAL A 62 13.90 -4.02 3.79
N ARG A 63 13.91 -3.25 2.71
CA ARG A 63 14.72 -2.03 2.61
C ARG A 63 13.92 -0.85 3.18
N VAL A 64 14.48 -0.13 4.15
CA VAL A 64 13.88 1.11 4.65
C VAL A 64 14.60 2.30 4.02
N VAL A 65 13.86 3.13 3.30
CA VAL A 65 14.35 4.36 2.66
C VAL A 65 13.50 5.55 3.12
N ARG A 66 13.95 6.77 2.84
CA ARG A 66 13.23 7.99 3.21
C ARG A 66 13.30 9.01 2.09
N GLU A 67 12.23 9.77 1.90
CA GLU A 67 12.22 10.91 1.01
C GLU A 67 13.10 12.07 1.53
N GLU A 68 13.63 12.84 0.61
CA GLU A 68 14.40 14.06 0.89
C GLU A 68 13.76 15.26 0.17
N PRO A 69 13.40 16.35 0.89
CA PRO A 69 13.43 16.48 2.34
C PRO A 69 12.35 15.63 3.03
N PRO A 70 12.60 15.16 4.27
CA PRO A 70 11.62 14.39 5.00
C PRO A 70 10.26 15.09 5.18
N GLY A 71 9.17 14.34 5.03
CA GLY A 71 7.82 14.89 5.16
C GLY A 71 7.37 15.69 3.94
N GLY A 72 8.05 15.54 2.80
CA GLY A 72 7.67 16.17 1.52
C GLY A 72 6.34 15.69 0.93
N GLY A 73 5.71 14.69 1.54
CA GLY A 73 4.41 14.15 1.12
C GLY A 73 4.54 12.86 0.30
N PRO A 74 3.42 12.37 -0.26
CA PRO A 74 3.37 11.04 -0.87
C PRO A 74 4.18 10.92 -2.17
N VAL A 75 4.31 12.00 -2.95
CA VAL A 75 5.03 11.96 -4.22
C VAL A 75 6.55 11.84 -4.02
N PRO A 76 7.21 12.66 -3.18
CA PRO A 76 8.63 12.44 -2.83
C PRO A 76 8.88 11.07 -2.21
N ALA A 77 7.96 10.59 -1.36
CA ALA A 77 8.04 9.24 -0.78
C ALA A 77 7.97 8.15 -1.85
N LEU A 78 7.01 8.24 -2.77
CA LEU A 78 6.93 7.30 -3.88
C LEU A 78 8.20 7.34 -4.74
N ARG A 79 8.73 8.52 -5.07
CA ARG A 79 9.97 8.65 -5.85
C ARG A 79 11.16 7.96 -5.16
N ALA A 80 11.31 8.15 -3.85
CA ALA A 80 12.36 7.49 -3.06
C ALA A 80 12.21 5.97 -3.06
N GLY A 81 10.98 5.46 -2.92
CA GLY A 81 10.69 4.03 -3.02
C GLY A 81 10.99 3.46 -4.40
N LEU A 82 10.58 4.15 -5.47
CA LEU A 82 10.80 3.73 -6.85
C LEU A 82 12.28 3.72 -7.26
N ALA A 83 13.12 4.53 -6.63
CA ALA A 83 14.57 4.49 -6.85
C ALA A 83 15.23 3.21 -6.30
N ALA A 84 14.54 2.48 -5.41
CA ALA A 84 15.05 1.29 -4.74
C ALA A 84 14.52 -0.03 -5.33
N VAL A 85 13.76 0.01 -6.43
CA VAL A 85 13.21 -1.18 -7.11
C VAL A 85 13.74 -1.28 -8.54
N ASP A 86 13.76 -2.48 -9.11
CA ASP A 86 14.28 -2.77 -10.45
C ASP A 86 13.29 -3.54 -11.34
N THR A 87 12.18 -4.01 -10.78
CA THR A 87 11.14 -4.75 -11.51
C THR A 87 10.25 -3.85 -12.36
N ASP A 88 9.74 -4.38 -13.48
CA ASP A 88 8.81 -3.66 -14.37
C ASP A 88 7.42 -3.41 -13.78
N VAL A 89 7.06 -4.15 -12.73
CA VAL A 89 5.80 -4.01 -12.01
C VAL A 89 6.08 -3.68 -10.55
N VAL A 90 5.30 -2.75 -9.98
CA VAL A 90 5.41 -2.35 -8.58
C VAL A 90 4.03 -2.23 -7.93
N ALA A 91 3.87 -2.84 -6.77
CA ALA A 91 2.73 -2.57 -5.87
C ALA A 91 3.06 -1.36 -5.01
N VAL A 92 2.12 -0.40 -4.91
CA VAL A 92 2.24 0.78 -4.04
C VAL A 92 1.13 0.72 -3.00
N LEU A 93 1.55 0.67 -1.73
CA LEU A 93 0.68 0.41 -0.59
C LEU A 93 0.86 1.48 0.49
N ALA A 94 -0.21 1.87 1.17
CA ALA A 94 -0.11 2.56 2.45
C ALA A 94 0.17 1.54 3.57
N ALA A 95 0.95 1.93 4.58
CA ALA A 95 1.40 1.04 5.65
C ALA A 95 0.33 0.74 6.74
N ASP A 96 -0.84 1.34 6.61
CA ASP A 96 -1.94 1.35 7.57
C ASP A 96 -3.18 0.64 7.05
N LEU A 97 -2.99 -0.30 6.11
CA LEU A 97 -4.03 -1.15 5.51
C LEU A 97 -3.99 -2.57 6.10
N PRO A 98 -4.39 -2.80 7.36
CA PRO A 98 -4.21 -4.09 8.05
C PRO A 98 -4.95 -5.27 7.42
N PHE A 99 -5.86 -5.02 6.47
CA PHE A 99 -6.70 -6.04 5.84
C PHE A 99 -6.38 -6.27 4.36
N VAL A 100 -5.33 -5.63 3.83
CA VAL A 100 -4.82 -5.99 2.51
C VAL A 100 -4.28 -7.43 2.54
N THR A 101 -4.50 -8.18 1.46
CA THR A 101 -4.11 -9.59 1.39
C THR A 101 -3.39 -9.89 0.07
N ALA A 102 -2.56 -10.94 0.06
CA ALA A 102 -1.91 -11.41 -1.16
C ALA A 102 -2.93 -11.69 -2.29
N ALA A 103 -4.12 -12.20 -1.97
CA ALA A 103 -5.17 -12.42 -2.98
C ALA A 103 -5.58 -11.13 -3.69
N VAL A 104 -5.75 -10.03 -2.96
CA VAL A 104 -6.04 -8.71 -3.55
C VAL A 104 -4.89 -8.26 -4.46
N LEU A 105 -3.63 -8.44 -4.04
CA LEU A 105 -2.48 -8.09 -4.88
C LEU A 105 -2.40 -8.96 -6.15
N GLN A 106 -2.69 -10.26 -6.06
CA GLN A 106 -2.73 -11.15 -7.23
C GLN A 106 -3.85 -10.75 -8.20
N GLU A 107 -5.02 -10.38 -7.70
CA GLU A 107 -6.12 -9.86 -8.54
C GLU A 107 -5.72 -8.59 -9.30
N LEU A 108 -5.08 -7.63 -8.61
CA LEU A 108 -4.62 -6.39 -9.23
C LEU A 108 -3.56 -6.66 -10.30
N ARG A 109 -2.57 -7.51 -9.99
CA ARG A 109 -1.51 -7.92 -10.94
C ARG A 109 -2.10 -8.62 -12.17
N GLY A 110 -3.05 -9.53 -11.98
CA GLY A 110 -3.74 -10.21 -13.08
C GLY A 110 -4.59 -9.31 -13.96
N ARG A 111 -4.91 -8.10 -13.49
CA ARG A 111 -5.70 -7.10 -14.22
C ARG A 111 -4.86 -5.99 -14.86
N LEU A 112 -3.52 -6.04 -14.71
CA LEU A 112 -2.62 -5.00 -15.18
C LEU A 112 -2.42 -5.07 -16.70
N THR A 113 -3.29 -4.38 -17.44
CA THR A 113 -3.21 -4.27 -18.91
C THR A 113 -2.70 -2.90 -19.38
N GLY A 114 -2.91 -1.84 -18.60
CA GLY A 114 -2.41 -0.48 -18.86
C GLY A 114 -1.25 -0.09 -17.94
N ASP A 115 -1.19 1.19 -17.57
CA ASP A 115 -0.16 1.73 -16.69
C ASP A 115 -0.37 1.36 -15.23
N GLY A 116 -1.62 1.13 -14.82
CA GLY A 116 -1.92 0.76 -13.43
C GLY A 116 -3.28 0.13 -13.23
N VAL A 117 -3.43 -0.50 -12.06
CA VAL A 117 -4.69 -0.95 -11.49
C VAL A 117 -4.74 -0.50 -10.05
N LEU A 118 -5.80 0.18 -9.64
CA LEU A 118 -6.00 0.57 -8.24
C LEU A 118 -7.32 0.05 -7.69
N VAL A 119 -7.37 -0.06 -6.37
CA VAL A 119 -8.59 -0.38 -5.65
C VAL A 119 -9.52 0.83 -5.63
N VAL A 120 -10.81 0.60 -5.87
CA VAL A 120 -11.88 1.57 -5.64
C VAL A 120 -12.75 1.07 -4.49
N ASP A 121 -12.95 1.92 -3.49
CA ASP A 121 -13.72 1.56 -2.31
C ASP A 121 -15.24 1.51 -2.58
N ALA A 122 -16.02 1.16 -1.55
CA ALA A 122 -17.47 1.07 -1.61
C ALA A 122 -18.16 2.39 -2.01
N THR A 123 -17.55 3.54 -1.71
CA THR A 123 -18.07 4.87 -2.03
C THR A 123 -17.73 5.32 -3.46
N GLY A 124 -16.88 4.56 -4.17
CA GLY A 124 -16.43 4.91 -5.51
C GLY A 124 -15.18 5.79 -5.51
N ARG A 125 -14.47 5.90 -4.38
CA ARG A 125 -13.23 6.66 -4.27
C ARG A 125 -12.02 5.78 -4.59
N ASP A 126 -11.08 6.37 -5.31
CA ASP A 126 -9.83 5.72 -5.72
C ASP A 126 -8.84 5.67 -4.56
N GLN A 127 -8.32 4.47 -4.31
CA GLN A 127 -7.32 4.18 -3.29
C GLN A 127 -5.93 4.19 -3.94
N HIS A 128 -5.38 5.40 -4.15
CA HIS A 128 -4.12 5.58 -4.90
C HIS A 128 -2.91 4.89 -4.27
N LEU A 129 -2.96 4.61 -2.97
CA LEU A 129 -1.95 3.85 -2.22
C LEU A 129 -2.43 2.41 -1.94
N LEU A 130 -3.23 1.86 -2.84
CA LEU A 130 -3.60 0.45 -2.88
C LEU A 130 -3.74 0.05 -4.36
N GLY A 131 -2.59 -0.06 -5.03
CA GLY A 131 -2.55 -0.30 -6.47
C GLY A 131 -1.27 -0.99 -6.94
N VAL A 132 -1.33 -1.48 -8.18
CA VAL A 132 -0.23 -2.12 -8.91
C VAL A 132 0.00 -1.36 -10.20
N TRP A 133 1.26 -1.08 -10.52
CA TRP A 133 1.65 -0.15 -11.57
C TRP A 133 2.77 -0.72 -12.44
N ARG A 134 2.83 -0.25 -13.69
CA ARG A 134 4.04 -0.34 -14.50
C ARG A 134 5.06 0.64 -13.93
N THR A 135 6.18 0.11 -13.44
CA THR A 135 7.24 0.90 -12.82
C THR A 135 7.74 2.03 -13.73
N PRO A 136 7.97 1.82 -15.05
CA PRO A 136 8.40 2.90 -15.94
C PRO A 136 7.38 4.06 -16.04
N ALA A 137 6.09 3.74 -16.20
CA ALA A 137 5.03 4.74 -16.29
C ALA A 137 4.91 5.55 -15.00
N LEU A 138 4.95 4.86 -13.85
CA LEU A 138 4.87 5.52 -12.55
C LEU A 138 6.10 6.39 -12.26
N ARG A 139 7.30 5.96 -12.66
CA ARG A 139 8.53 6.75 -12.57
C ARG A 139 8.44 8.02 -13.41
N ALA A 140 7.96 7.92 -14.65
CA ALA A 140 7.78 9.07 -15.53
C ALA A 140 6.78 10.08 -14.92
N ALA A 141 5.65 9.59 -14.39
CA ALA A 141 4.64 10.44 -13.77
C ALA A 141 5.19 11.26 -12.58
N VAL A 142 6.10 10.70 -11.78
CA VAL A 142 6.68 11.40 -10.61
C VAL A 142 7.96 12.16 -10.92
N ALA A 143 8.57 12.04 -12.10
CA ALA A 143 9.92 12.54 -12.38
C ALA A 143 10.02 14.06 -12.24
N ASP A 144 9.11 14.79 -12.90
CA ASP A 144 9.18 16.26 -13.03
C ASP A 144 8.32 17.01 -12.02
N VAL A 145 7.71 16.30 -11.06
CA VAL A 145 6.84 16.89 -10.06
C VAL A 145 7.67 17.70 -9.05
N ARG A 146 7.47 19.02 -9.05
CA ARG A 146 8.10 19.97 -8.12
C ARG A 146 7.07 20.47 -7.11
N GLY A 147 7.50 20.61 -5.85
CA GLY A 147 6.66 21.11 -4.77
C GLY A 147 5.55 20.14 -4.31
N PRO A 148 4.70 20.56 -3.36
CA PRO A 148 3.65 19.71 -2.79
C PRO A 148 2.62 19.32 -3.85
N THR A 149 2.48 18.01 -4.10
CA THR A 149 1.52 17.47 -5.07
C THR A 149 0.84 16.22 -4.51
N SER A 150 -0.42 16.02 -4.88
CA SER A 150 -1.20 14.84 -4.48
C SER A 150 -0.97 13.66 -5.43
N MET A 151 -1.12 12.42 -4.92
CA MET A 151 -1.12 11.22 -5.76
C MET A 151 -2.17 11.30 -6.87
N ARG A 152 -3.36 11.81 -6.56
CA ARG A 152 -4.44 11.98 -7.55
C ARG A 152 -4.00 12.80 -8.77
N ALA A 153 -3.27 13.88 -8.54
CA ALA A 153 -2.81 14.76 -9.62
C ALA A 153 -1.75 14.08 -10.49
N VAL A 154 -0.78 13.39 -9.87
CA VAL A 154 0.29 12.70 -10.60
C VAL A 154 -0.23 11.53 -11.44
N LEU A 155 -1.26 10.84 -10.95
CA LEU A 155 -1.79 9.65 -11.60
C LEU A 155 -2.87 9.97 -12.65
N ALA A 156 -3.23 11.24 -12.83
CA ALA A 156 -4.38 11.66 -13.63
C ALA A 156 -4.26 11.26 -15.12
N ASP A 157 -3.04 11.31 -15.67
CA ASP A 157 -2.78 11.04 -17.09
C ASP A 157 -2.40 9.58 -17.37
N LEU A 158 -2.34 8.73 -16.34
CA LEU A 158 -2.03 7.31 -16.50
C LEU A 158 -3.27 6.52 -16.94
N ALA A 159 -3.06 5.52 -17.79
CA ALA A 159 -4.10 4.57 -18.16
C ALA A 159 -4.38 3.59 -16.99
N VAL A 160 -5.24 4.02 -16.05
CA VAL A 160 -5.53 3.29 -14.81
C VAL A 160 -6.83 2.51 -14.88
N ARG A 161 -6.76 1.21 -14.62
CA ARG A 161 -7.94 0.37 -14.40
C ARG A 161 -8.41 0.48 -12.95
N ARG A 162 -9.70 0.73 -12.78
CA ARG A 162 -10.38 0.75 -11.48
C ARG A 162 -10.90 -0.65 -11.16
N HIS A 163 -10.53 -1.21 -10.00
CA HIS A 163 -10.98 -2.53 -9.54
C HIS A 163 -11.59 -2.42 -8.15
N ARG A 164 -12.76 -3.00 -7.93
CA ARG A 164 -13.35 -3.14 -6.59
C ARG A 164 -13.24 -4.62 -6.18
N PRO A 165 -12.32 -4.98 -5.26
CA PRO A 165 -12.25 -6.33 -4.72
C PRO A 165 -13.57 -6.73 -4.06
N ALA A 166 -13.94 -8.00 -4.18
CA ALA A 166 -15.08 -8.54 -3.45
C ALA A 166 -14.78 -8.53 -1.93
N VAL A 167 -15.76 -8.10 -1.13
CA VAL A 167 -15.66 -8.12 0.33
C VAL A 167 -16.75 -9.04 0.84
N ALA A 168 -16.35 -10.15 1.46
CA ALA A 168 -17.29 -11.09 2.04
C ALA A 168 -18.05 -10.42 3.21
N PRO A 169 -19.36 -10.71 3.40
CA PRO A 169 -20.14 -10.17 4.50
C PRO A 169 -19.45 -10.37 5.86
N GLY A 170 -19.43 -9.33 6.68
CA GLY A 170 -18.81 -9.35 8.01
C GLY A 170 -17.27 -9.37 8.00
N ARG A 171 -16.62 -9.28 6.84
CA ARG A 171 -15.16 -9.14 6.75
C ARG A 171 -14.79 -7.67 6.53
N PRO A 172 -13.69 -7.18 7.14
CA PRO A 172 -13.19 -5.85 6.84
C PRO A 172 -12.70 -5.77 5.39
N ALA A 173 -12.88 -4.61 4.77
CA ALA A 173 -12.48 -4.39 3.39
C ALA A 173 -10.96 -4.16 3.30
N PRO A 174 -10.31 -4.50 2.17
CA PRO A 174 -8.86 -4.34 2.02
C PRO A 174 -8.41 -2.87 1.98
N TRP A 175 -9.31 -1.93 1.70
CA TRP A 175 -9.06 -0.49 1.71
C TRP A 175 -9.36 0.17 3.07
N THR A 176 -9.66 -0.61 4.11
CA THR A 176 -9.86 -0.06 5.46
C THR A 176 -8.49 0.36 6.02
N ASP A 177 -8.29 1.67 6.11
CA ASP A 177 -7.16 2.31 6.76
C ASP A 177 -7.45 2.61 8.24
N CYS A 178 -6.40 2.91 9.01
CA CYS A 178 -6.49 3.24 10.43
C CYS A 178 -5.91 4.63 10.72
N ASP A 179 -6.66 5.70 10.41
CA ASP A 179 -6.23 7.09 10.61
C ASP A 179 -6.37 7.61 12.04
N THR A 180 -7.38 7.14 12.74
CA THR A 180 -7.74 7.60 14.08
C THR A 180 -7.68 6.47 15.11
N PRO A 181 -7.67 6.79 16.42
CA PRO A 181 -7.73 5.76 17.46
C PRO A 181 -9.02 4.92 17.36
N ALA A 182 -10.12 5.53 16.93
CA ALA A 182 -11.38 4.84 16.72
C ALA A 182 -11.31 3.85 15.55
N ASP A 183 -10.57 4.17 14.48
CA ASP A 183 -10.39 3.25 13.35
C ASP A 183 -9.57 2.04 13.76
N LEU A 184 -8.49 2.27 14.51
CA LEU A 184 -7.65 1.20 15.06
C LEU A 184 -8.45 0.26 15.97
N GLU A 185 -9.31 0.80 16.83
CA GLU A 185 -10.15 -0.01 17.71
C GLU A 185 -11.14 -0.86 16.91
N ARG A 186 -11.80 -0.28 15.90
CA ARG A 186 -12.67 -1.05 14.99
C ARG A 186 -11.89 -2.13 14.24
N ALA A 187 -10.66 -1.84 13.81
CA ALA A 187 -9.81 -2.82 13.15
C ALA A 187 -9.42 -3.98 14.08
N ARG A 188 -9.09 -3.69 15.35
CA ARG A 188 -8.79 -4.72 16.36
C ARG A 188 -9.99 -5.62 16.62
N GLN A 189 -11.18 -5.04 16.76
CA GLN A 189 -12.42 -5.80 16.93
C GLN A 189 -12.67 -6.70 15.72
N ALA A 190 -12.52 -6.17 14.50
CA ALA A 190 -12.69 -6.95 13.28
C ALA A 190 -11.66 -8.10 13.14
N ALA A 191 -10.43 -7.90 13.61
CA ALA A 191 -9.38 -8.92 13.59
C ALA A 191 -9.60 -10.01 14.66
N GLY A 192 -10.25 -9.69 15.78
CA GLY A 192 -10.59 -10.63 16.84
C GLY A 192 -11.80 -11.53 16.55
N LEU A 193 -12.57 -11.24 15.50
CA LEU A 193 -13.70 -12.09 15.10
C LEU A 193 -13.22 -13.40 14.48
N PRO A 194 -13.75 -14.57 14.90
CA PRO A 194 -13.40 -15.86 14.31
C PRO A 194 -13.67 -15.86 12.79
N ARG A 195 -12.75 -16.44 12.00
CA ARG A 195 -13.01 -16.66 10.57
C ARG A 195 -14.18 -17.64 10.42
N PRO A 196 -15.19 -17.35 9.59
CA PRO A 196 -16.18 -18.37 9.24
C PRO A 196 -15.47 -19.58 8.61
N PRO A 197 -15.97 -20.81 8.81
CA PRO A 197 -15.40 -21.99 8.17
C PRO A 197 -15.37 -21.77 6.65
N ALA A 198 -14.26 -22.16 6.02
CA ALA A 198 -14.19 -22.19 4.55
C ALA A 198 -15.25 -23.16 4.04
N GLY A 199 -16.28 -22.63 3.39
CA GLY A 199 -17.27 -23.40 2.64
C GLY A 199 -16.74 -23.78 1.26
#